data_AF-A0A1F8GGS5-F1
#
_entry.id   AF-A0A1F8GGS5-F1
#
_cell.length_a   1.000
_cell.length_b   1.000
_cell.length_c   1.000
_cell.angle_alpha   90.00
_cell.angle_beta   90.00
_cell.angle_gamma   90.00
#
_symmetry.space_group_name_H-M   'P 1'
#
loop_
_entity.id
_entity.type
_entity.pdbx_description
1 polymer ?
#
loop_
_entity_poly.entity_id
_entity_poly.type
_entity_poly.pdbx_seq_one_letter_code
_entity_poly.pdbx_strand_id
1 'polypeptide(L)'
;MSRAQVISFAMPEFPDVRVIMPAGALGPVEDEPFLDHMLRRLAISTSKDPNQEWAEKYGTDFENETFMINTACYCDKNDCPWGIVCSCPQSAFHYFADGIEVTFDEWMAFFDREIGPEPKSGDRKAWKIYLRLGTEINKRRTERHDPVCDFCSTGGIAATKGGGAGQNAPNFWYKPTDFKVWWYKYIGRDMQKNRRIRRTTLERIFADCFVSLGK
;
A
#
# COMPACT_ATOMS: atom_id res chain seq x y z
N MET A 1 7.90 19.44 0.15
CA MET A 1 8.39 19.26 -1.23
C MET A 1 9.72 18.53 -1.17
N SER A 2 9.79 17.25 -1.57
CA SER A 2 11.10 16.65 -1.88
C SER A 2 11.53 17.14 -3.26
N ARG A 3 12.77 17.56 -3.41
CA ARG A 3 13.37 17.78 -4.73
C ARG A 3 13.40 16.43 -5.44
N ALA A 4 13.11 16.39 -6.74
CA ALA A 4 13.37 15.19 -7.54
C ALA A 4 14.88 14.91 -7.44
N GLN A 5 15.26 13.88 -6.69
CA GLN A 5 16.63 13.40 -6.66
C GLN A 5 16.86 12.66 -7.97
N VAL A 6 17.67 13.26 -8.84
CA VAL A 6 18.25 12.53 -9.97
C VAL A 6 19.44 11.78 -9.38
N ILE A 7 19.34 10.46 -9.27
CA ILE A 7 20.49 9.65 -8.87
C ILE A 7 21.28 9.33 -10.13
N SER A 8 22.49 9.87 -10.23
CA SER A 8 23.44 9.59 -11.31
C SER A 8 24.55 8.70 -10.78
N PHE A 9 24.73 7.54 -11.39
CA PHE A 9 25.86 6.66 -11.12
C PHE A 9 26.67 6.54 -12.42
N ALA A 10 27.99 6.71 -12.32
CA ALA A 10 28.89 6.41 -13.43
C ALA A 10 29.26 4.93 -13.35
N MET A 11 29.01 4.18 -14.42
CA MET A 11 29.54 2.83 -14.55
C MET A 11 30.99 2.94 -15.07
N PRO A 12 32.00 2.41 -14.36
CA PRO A 12 33.40 2.56 -14.76
C PRO A 12 33.69 2.09 -16.20
N GLU A 13 32.91 1.12 -16.67
CA GLU A 13 33.04 0.49 -17.99
C GLU A 13 32.34 1.29 -19.11
N PHE A 14 31.46 2.24 -18.77
CA PHE A 14 30.67 3.02 -19.72
C PHE A 14 30.53 4.48 -19.25
N PRO A 15 31.62 5.28 -19.35
CA PRO A 15 31.67 6.63 -18.78
C PRO A 15 30.65 7.60 -19.39
N ASP A 16 30.16 7.30 -20.60
CA ASP A 16 29.22 8.15 -21.33
C ASP A 16 27.74 7.79 -21.11
N VAL A 17 27.44 6.70 -20.38
CA VAL A 17 26.06 6.27 -20.14
C VAL A 17 25.53 6.90 -18.86
N ARG A 18 24.53 7.77 -18.99
CA ARG A 18 23.78 8.34 -17.86
C ARG A 18 22.43 7.65 -17.72
N VAL A 19 22.27 6.86 -16.66
CA VAL A 19 20.95 6.31 -16.29
C VAL A 19 20.18 7.38 -15.53
N ILE A 20 19.08 7.85 -16.11
CA ILE A 20 18.16 8.81 -15.47
C ILE A 20 16.93 8.02 -15.00
N MET A 21 16.83 7.77 -13.71
CA MET A 21 15.64 7.15 -13.11
C MET A 21 14.76 8.23 -12.47
N PRO A 22 13.46 8.31 -12.84
CA PRO A 22 12.56 9.22 -12.16
C PRO A 22 12.41 8.80 -10.69
N ALA A 23 12.33 9.78 -9.78
CA ALA A 23 12.04 9.51 -8.37
C ALA A 23 10.72 8.72 -8.26
N GLY A 24 10.77 7.54 -7.62
CA GLY A 24 9.67 6.58 -7.58
C GLY A 24 9.83 5.38 -8.52
N ALA A 25 10.68 5.44 -9.56
CA ALA A 25 10.98 4.27 -10.40
C ALA A 25 11.80 3.20 -9.66
N LEU A 26 12.51 3.60 -8.60
CA LEU A 26 13.23 2.71 -7.68
C LEU A 26 12.46 2.49 -6.37
N GLY A 27 11.15 2.75 -6.35
CA GLY A 27 10.36 2.67 -5.14
C GLY A 27 10.35 3.97 -4.32
N PRO A 28 9.62 3.99 -3.20
CA PRO A 28 8.99 5.22 -2.71
C PRO A 28 9.87 6.00 -1.68
N VAL A 29 9.26 6.96 -0.95
CA VAL A 29 9.82 7.92 0.05
C VAL A 29 10.99 7.38 0.90
N GLU A 30 11.86 8.22 1.47
CA GLU A 30 13.15 7.87 2.15
C GLU A 30 13.15 6.61 3.06
N ASP A 31 12.03 6.25 3.67
CA ASP A 31 11.82 5.11 4.56
C ASP A 31 11.18 3.86 3.90
N GLU A 32 10.65 3.97 2.68
CA GLU A 32 10.03 2.88 1.93
C GLU A 32 11.01 1.87 1.31
N PRO A 33 12.24 2.24 0.88
CA PRO A 33 13.25 1.26 0.51
C PRO A 33 13.64 0.36 1.69
N PHE A 34 13.66 0.91 2.91
CA PHE A 34 13.91 0.10 4.10
C PHE A 34 12.74 -0.84 4.38
N LEU A 35 11.50 -0.34 4.36
CA LEU A 35 10.32 -1.19 4.56
C LEU A 35 10.23 -2.31 3.51
N ASP A 36 10.40 -1.99 2.22
CA ASP A 36 10.45 -2.96 1.13
C ASP A 36 11.52 -4.03 1.41
N HIS A 37 12.77 -3.61 1.63
CA HIS A 37 13.87 -4.51 1.91
C HIS A 37 13.59 -5.45 3.10
N MET A 38 13.07 -4.90 4.20
CA MET A 38 12.79 -5.68 5.40
C MET A 38 11.62 -6.66 5.21
N LEU A 39 10.57 -6.27 4.49
CA LEU A 39 9.47 -7.17 4.13
C LEU A 39 9.96 -8.33 3.26
N ARG A 40 10.81 -8.06 2.27
CA ARG A 40 11.42 -9.10 1.43
C ARG A 40 12.25 -10.08 2.25
N ARG A 41 13.13 -9.55 3.11
CA ARG A 41 13.96 -10.35 4.03
C ARG A 41 13.13 -11.21 4.97
N LEU A 42 12.02 -10.66 5.47
CA LEU A 42 11.09 -11.38 6.33
C LEU A 42 10.36 -12.48 5.54
N ALA A 43 9.84 -12.17 4.35
CA ALA A 43 9.17 -13.14 3.48
C ALA A 43 10.08 -14.31 3.10
N ILE A 44 11.32 -14.03 2.69
CA ILE A 44 12.35 -15.05 2.45
C ILE A 44 12.56 -15.90 3.71
N SER A 45 12.64 -15.25 4.87
CA SER A 45 12.93 -15.91 6.15
C SER A 45 11.84 -16.86 6.62
N THR A 46 10.60 -16.66 6.19
CA THR A 46 9.44 -17.48 6.53
C THR A 46 9.02 -18.42 5.39
N SER A 47 9.66 -18.32 4.23
CA SER A 47 9.33 -19.10 3.04
C SER A 47 9.59 -20.59 3.26
N LYS A 48 8.64 -21.42 2.83
CA LYS A 48 8.80 -22.87 2.72
C LYS A 48 9.33 -23.32 1.36
N ASP A 49 9.36 -22.41 0.37
CA ASP A 49 9.93 -22.68 -0.95
C ASP A 49 11.46 -22.77 -0.85
N PRO A 50 12.07 -23.92 -1.18
CA PRO A 50 13.52 -24.10 -1.11
C PRO A 50 14.29 -23.16 -2.04
N ASN A 51 13.68 -22.71 -3.14
CA ASN A 51 14.30 -21.80 -4.09
C ASN A 51 14.06 -20.33 -3.75
N GLN A 52 13.11 -20.03 -2.85
CA GLN A 52 12.77 -18.69 -2.35
C GLN A 52 12.41 -17.67 -3.45
N GLU A 53 12.21 -18.11 -4.70
CA GLU A 53 12.15 -17.24 -5.88
C GLU A 53 10.93 -16.30 -5.84
N TRP A 54 9.84 -16.80 -5.25
CA TRP A 54 8.57 -16.08 -5.18
C TRP A 54 8.43 -15.28 -3.89
N ALA A 55 9.06 -15.73 -2.80
CA ALA A 55 8.93 -15.11 -1.49
C ALA A 55 9.43 -13.67 -1.47
N GLU A 56 10.59 -13.43 -2.09
CA GLU A 56 11.17 -12.09 -2.20
C GLU A 56 10.27 -11.13 -2.99
N LYS A 57 9.54 -11.63 -3.99
CA LYS A 57 8.75 -10.80 -4.89
C LYS A 57 7.34 -10.58 -4.35
N TYR A 58 6.62 -11.66 -4.08
CA TYR A 58 5.18 -11.64 -3.85
C TYR A 58 4.81 -11.74 -2.36
N GLY A 59 5.78 -12.01 -1.49
CA GLY A 59 5.54 -12.41 -0.11
C GLY A 59 5.45 -13.93 0.03
N THR A 60 5.13 -14.40 1.23
CA THR A 60 4.85 -15.80 1.53
C THR A 60 3.73 -15.87 2.55
N ASP A 61 3.09 -17.03 2.70
CA ASP A 61 2.01 -17.22 3.66
C ASP A 61 2.60 -17.74 4.98
N PHE A 62 2.65 -16.86 5.98
CA PHE A 62 3.14 -17.16 7.31
C PHE A 62 2.36 -16.36 8.36
N GLU A 63 2.06 -17.00 9.49
CA GLU A 63 1.39 -16.37 10.61
C GLU A 63 1.87 -16.96 11.94
N ASN A 64 2.18 -16.10 12.91
CA ASN A 64 2.40 -16.45 14.31
C ASN A 64 1.73 -15.41 15.23
N GLU A 65 2.02 -15.46 16.54
CA GLU A 65 1.46 -14.51 17.52
C GLU A 65 1.96 -13.06 17.34
N THR A 66 3.13 -12.88 16.71
CA THR A 66 3.76 -11.57 16.56
C THR A 66 3.35 -10.89 15.24
N PHE A 67 3.30 -11.62 14.14
CA PHE A 67 2.96 -11.07 12.85
C PHE A 67 2.32 -12.06 11.89
N MET A 68 1.73 -11.51 10.84
CA MET A 68 1.29 -12.22 9.65
C MET A 68 1.98 -11.61 8.44
N ILE A 69 2.39 -12.45 7.49
CA ILE A 69 2.74 -12.05 6.14
C ILE A 69 2.00 -12.98 5.16
N ASN A 70 1.47 -12.43 4.07
CA ASN A 70 0.70 -13.19 3.08
C ASN A 70 1.06 -12.72 1.67
N THR A 71 0.96 -13.64 0.72
CA THR A 71 1.10 -13.30 -0.70
C THR A 71 0.03 -12.33 -1.19
N ALA A 72 0.30 -11.60 -2.27
CA ALA A 72 -0.78 -10.90 -2.96
C ALA A 72 -1.76 -11.93 -3.57
N CYS A 73 -3.02 -11.88 -3.17
CA CYS A 73 -4.03 -12.82 -3.63
C CYS A 73 -4.86 -12.25 -4.80
N TYR A 74 -5.10 -13.10 -5.82
CA TYR A 74 -5.88 -12.80 -7.02
C TYR A 74 -6.91 -13.90 -7.31
N CYS A 75 -7.40 -14.57 -6.28
CA CYS A 75 -8.27 -15.72 -6.48
C CYS A 75 -9.73 -15.36 -6.79
N ASP A 76 -10.12 -14.09 -6.65
CA ASP A 76 -11.49 -13.58 -6.85
C ASP A 76 -12.57 -14.36 -6.09
N LYS A 77 -12.21 -15.05 -5.00
CA LYS A 77 -13.15 -15.81 -4.17
C LYS A 77 -13.76 -14.94 -3.08
N ASN A 78 -15.09 -15.02 -2.92
CA ASN A 78 -15.86 -14.17 -2.01
C ASN A 78 -15.51 -14.37 -0.53
N ASP A 79 -14.92 -15.52 -0.21
CA ASP A 79 -14.50 -15.92 1.13
C ASP A 79 -12.98 -15.75 1.35
N CYS A 80 -12.25 -15.16 0.40
CA CYS A 80 -10.82 -14.91 0.57
C CYS A 80 -10.58 -13.56 1.24
N PRO A 81 -9.99 -13.50 2.45
CA PRO A 81 -9.74 -12.24 3.14
C PRO A 81 -8.80 -11.31 2.37
N TRP A 82 -7.96 -11.85 1.48
CA TRP A 82 -6.95 -11.08 0.74
C TRP A 82 -7.37 -10.74 -0.69
N GLY A 83 -8.26 -11.52 -1.30
CA GLY A 83 -8.55 -11.48 -2.73
C GLY A 83 -9.78 -10.66 -3.13
N ILE A 84 -10.67 -10.31 -2.20
CA ILE A 84 -11.96 -9.70 -2.54
C ILE A 84 -12.24 -8.34 -1.88
N VAL A 85 -13.01 -7.56 -2.62
CA VAL A 85 -13.62 -6.28 -2.24
C VAL A 85 -14.92 -6.57 -1.50
N CYS A 86 -15.23 -5.84 -0.42
CA CYS A 86 -16.47 -6.05 0.33
C CYS A 86 -17.70 -6.16 -0.57
N SER A 87 -18.59 -7.13 -0.32
CA SER A 87 -19.94 -7.22 -0.92
C SER A 87 -20.97 -6.27 -0.29
N CYS A 88 -20.49 -5.20 0.34
CA CYS A 88 -21.30 -4.24 1.05
C CYS A 88 -22.23 -3.50 0.07
N PRO A 89 -23.49 -3.24 0.46
CA PRO A 89 -24.37 -2.41 -0.36
C PRO A 89 -23.80 -0.99 -0.46
N GLN A 90 -24.15 -0.26 -1.52
CA GLN A 90 -23.69 1.11 -1.73
C GLN A 90 -24.00 2.05 -0.55
N SER A 91 -25.09 1.77 0.19
CA SER A 91 -25.48 2.51 1.39
C SER A 91 -24.49 2.40 2.55
N ALA A 92 -23.52 1.49 2.49
CA ALA A 92 -22.45 1.35 3.48
C ALA A 92 -21.28 2.33 3.24
N PHE A 93 -21.25 2.99 2.08
CA PHE A 93 -20.17 3.89 1.70
C PHE A 93 -20.62 5.34 1.84
N HIS A 94 -19.90 6.09 2.65
CA HIS A 94 -20.14 7.50 2.92
C HIS A 94 -18.98 8.31 2.37
N TYR A 95 -19.27 9.26 1.50
CA TYR A 95 -18.28 10.10 0.86
C TYR A 95 -18.37 11.50 1.42
N PHE A 96 -17.23 12.13 1.66
CA PHE A 96 -17.16 13.47 2.21
C PHE A 96 -16.28 14.34 1.33
N ALA A 97 -16.75 15.56 1.05
CA ALA A 97 -15.99 16.63 0.43
C ALA A 97 -15.99 17.84 1.37
N ASP A 98 -14.80 18.30 1.77
CA ASP A 98 -14.63 19.34 2.80
C ASP A 98 -15.37 19.04 4.12
N GLY A 99 -15.44 17.75 4.47
CA GLY A 99 -16.13 17.28 5.68
C GLY A 99 -17.65 17.23 5.59
N ILE A 100 -18.24 17.59 4.44
CA ILE A 100 -19.68 17.49 4.18
C ILE A 100 -19.95 16.16 3.49
N GLU A 101 -20.90 15.40 4.03
CA GLU A 101 -21.33 14.14 3.42
C GLU A 101 -22.06 14.42 2.09
N VAL A 102 -21.68 13.68 1.06
CA VAL A 102 -22.16 13.82 -0.32
C VAL A 102 -22.37 12.45 -0.93
N THR A 103 -23.14 12.39 -2.02
CA THR A 103 -23.25 11.17 -2.83
C THR A 103 -21.93 10.88 -3.57
N PHE A 104 -21.76 9.64 -4.05
CA PHE A 104 -20.58 9.28 -4.86
C PHE A 104 -20.45 10.17 -6.11
N ASP A 105 -21.57 10.45 -6.78
CA ASP A 105 -21.59 11.28 -7.99
C ASP A 105 -21.18 12.72 -7.68
N GLU A 106 -21.67 13.30 -6.58
CA GLU A 106 -21.26 14.62 -6.11
C GLU A 106 -19.78 14.65 -5.69
N TRP A 107 -19.29 13.57 -5.08
CA TRP A 107 -17.90 13.42 -4.67
C TRP A 107 -16.94 13.35 -5.87
N MET A 108 -17.33 12.67 -6.94
CA MET A 108 -16.60 12.64 -8.21
C MET A 108 -16.69 13.98 -8.93
N ALA A 109 -17.88 14.58 -9.02
CA ALA A 109 -18.08 15.89 -9.62
C ALA A 109 -17.31 17.00 -8.89
N PHE A 110 -17.14 16.89 -7.57
CA PHE A 110 -16.25 17.76 -6.80
C PHE A 110 -14.81 17.67 -7.30
N PHE A 111 -14.27 16.46 -7.45
CA PHE A 111 -12.91 16.28 -7.93
C PHE A 111 -12.71 16.86 -9.33
N ASP A 112 -13.58 16.51 -10.27
CA ASP A 112 -13.48 16.96 -11.67
C ASP A 112 -13.56 18.48 -11.79
N ARG A 113 -14.45 19.10 -11.01
CA ARG A 113 -14.59 20.57 -10.97
C ARG A 113 -13.34 21.25 -10.41
N GLU A 114 -12.78 20.73 -9.33
CA GLU A 114 -11.64 21.35 -8.63
C GLU A 114 -10.31 21.11 -9.35
N ILE A 115 -10.13 19.94 -9.98
CA ILE A 115 -8.87 19.59 -10.65
C ILE A 115 -8.78 20.19 -12.05
N GLY A 116 -9.93 20.37 -12.71
CA GLY A 116 -10.02 20.85 -14.09
C GLY A 116 -9.74 19.74 -15.12
N PRO A 117 -9.64 20.10 -16.41
CA PRO A 117 -9.47 19.11 -17.48
C PRO A 117 -8.12 18.40 -17.40
N GLU A 118 -8.12 17.11 -17.72
CA GLU A 118 -6.90 16.32 -17.84
C GLU A 118 -5.96 16.89 -18.92
N PRO A 119 -4.66 17.05 -18.63
CA PRO A 119 -3.70 17.52 -19.61
C PRO A 119 -3.54 16.55 -20.79
N LYS A 120 -3.26 17.09 -21.99
CA LYS A 120 -2.91 16.26 -23.14
C LYS A 120 -1.69 15.38 -22.85
N SER A 121 -1.72 14.15 -23.36
CA SER A 121 -0.58 13.24 -23.28
C SER A 121 0.69 13.91 -23.84
N GLY A 122 1.81 13.77 -23.12
CA GLY A 122 3.10 14.36 -23.49
C GLY A 122 3.45 15.70 -22.83
N ASP A 123 2.47 16.46 -22.32
CA ASP A 123 2.76 17.70 -21.57
C ASP A 123 3.16 17.39 -20.12
N ARG A 124 4.43 17.05 -19.91
CA ARG A 124 4.97 16.69 -18.59
C ARG A 124 4.77 17.79 -17.53
N LYS A 125 4.79 19.07 -17.92
CA LYS A 125 4.66 20.18 -16.97
C LYS A 125 3.22 20.31 -16.50
N ALA A 126 2.26 20.28 -17.42
CA ALA A 126 0.84 20.29 -17.09
C ALA A 126 0.46 19.06 -16.26
N TRP A 127 0.95 17.87 -16.64
CA TRP A 127 0.77 16.64 -15.86
C TRP A 127 1.27 16.75 -14.41
N LYS A 128 2.45 17.35 -14.20
CA LYS A 128 2.98 17.57 -12.85
C LYS A 128 2.11 18.51 -12.01
N ILE A 129 1.52 19.53 -12.63
CA ILE A 129 0.60 20.45 -11.97
C ILE A 129 -0.70 19.72 -11.62
N TYR A 130 -1.27 19.00 -12.58
CA TYR A 130 -2.49 18.21 -12.40
C TYR A 130 -2.36 17.21 -11.24
N LEU A 131 -1.28 16.42 -11.20
CA LEU A 131 -1.03 15.46 -10.10
C LEU A 131 -0.89 16.16 -8.74
N ARG A 132 -0.25 17.33 -8.70
CA ARG A 132 -0.13 18.11 -7.47
C ARG A 132 -1.50 18.60 -7.00
N LEU A 133 -2.31 19.15 -7.90
CA LEU A 133 -3.68 19.59 -7.58
C LEU A 133 -4.53 18.41 -7.12
N GLY A 134 -4.51 17.29 -7.84
CA GLY A 134 -5.21 16.07 -7.44
C GLY A 134 -4.81 15.60 -6.05
N THR A 135 -3.52 15.68 -5.70
CA THR A 135 -3.04 15.36 -4.34
C THR A 135 -3.63 16.32 -3.29
N GLU A 136 -3.70 17.62 -3.55
CA GLU A 136 -4.29 18.59 -2.60
C GLU A 136 -5.80 18.43 -2.49
N ILE A 137 -6.50 18.18 -3.59
CA ILE A 137 -7.95 17.95 -3.63
C ILE A 137 -8.31 16.65 -2.90
N ASN A 138 -7.52 15.59 -3.06
CA ASN A 138 -7.76 14.34 -2.35
C ASN A 138 -7.57 14.46 -0.83
N LYS A 139 -6.86 15.48 -0.31
CA LYS A 139 -6.84 15.75 1.14
C LYS A 139 -8.17 16.29 1.67
N ARG A 140 -8.98 16.89 0.79
CA ARG A 140 -10.32 17.44 1.09
C ARG A 140 -11.41 16.38 0.90
N ARG A 141 -11.05 15.22 0.36
CA ARG A 141 -11.95 14.10 0.13
C ARG A 141 -11.63 13.01 1.14
N THR A 142 -12.65 12.55 1.85
CA THR A 142 -12.53 11.38 2.72
C THR A 142 -13.67 10.43 2.45
N GLU A 143 -13.47 9.16 2.78
CA GLU A 143 -14.51 8.14 2.71
C GLU A 143 -14.58 7.42 4.07
N ARG A 144 -15.80 7.01 4.43
CA ARG A 144 -16.06 6.12 5.55
C ARG A 144 -16.84 4.92 5.03
N HIS A 145 -16.47 3.74 5.50
CA HIS A 145 -17.15 2.51 5.17
C HIS A 145 -17.75 1.90 6.44
N ASP A 146 -19.06 1.70 6.45
CA ASP A 146 -19.77 1.08 7.56
C ASP A 146 -19.75 -0.47 7.39
N PRO A 147 -19.27 -1.23 8.40
CA PRO A 147 -18.99 -2.65 8.23
C PRO A 147 -20.25 -3.53 8.36
N VAL A 148 -21.09 -3.53 7.33
CA VAL A 148 -22.45 -4.12 7.38
C VAL A 148 -22.58 -5.53 6.78
N CYS A 149 -21.53 -6.11 6.21
CA CYS A 149 -21.58 -7.47 5.66
C CYS A 149 -20.67 -8.44 6.40
N ASP A 150 -20.85 -9.74 6.19
CA ASP A 150 -20.09 -10.81 6.85
C ASP A 150 -18.58 -10.78 6.55
N PHE A 151 -18.16 -10.08 5.51
CA PHE A 151 -16.74 -9.90 5.19
C PHE A 151 -16.07 -8.87 6.11
N CYS A 152 -16.72 -7.73 6.31
CA CYS A 152 -16.14 -6.55 6.95
C CYS A 152 -16.66 -6.27 8.37
N SER A 153 -17.77 -6.88 8.77
CA SER A 153 -18.33 -6.79 10.12
C SER A 153 -17.32 -7.26 11.18
N THR A 154 -17.55 -6.86 12.43
CA THR A 154 -16.70 -7.29 13.55
C THR A 154 -16.84 -8.80 13.72
N GLY A 155 -15.78 -9.54 13.36
CA GLY A 155 -15.80 -11.01 13.30
C GLY A 155 -15.88 -11.59 11.88
N GLY A 156 -15.99 -10.73 10.87
CA GLY A 156 -15.96 -11.10 9.47
C GLY A 156 -14.60 -11.62 9.01
N ILE A 157 -14.60 -12.29 7.85
CA ILE A 157 -13.44 -13.02 7.31
C ILE A 157 -12.20 -12.11 7.23
N ALA A 158 -12.34 -10.90 6.70
CA ALA A 158 -11.23 -9.95 6.62
C ALA A 158 -10.86 -9.37 7.99
N ALA A 159 -11.85 -9.06 8.84
CA ALA A 159 -11.62 -8.49 10.16
C ALA A 159 -10.79 -9.42 11.06
N THR A 160 -11.03 -10.73 11.01
CA THR A 160 -10.22 -11.73 11.75
C THR A 160 -8.78 -11.81 11.27
N LYS A 161 -8.48 -11.32 10.06
CA LYS A 161 -7.14 -11.23 9.47
C LYS A 161 -6.60 -9.79 9.46
N GLY A 162 -7.20 -8.89 10.24
CA GLY A 162 -6.73 -7.52 10.41
C GLY A 162 -7.21 -6.55 9.31
N GLY A 163 -8.05 -7.00 8.39
CA GLY A 163 -8.73 -6.13 7.43
C GLY A 163 -9.64 -5.11 8.10
N GLY A 164 -9.70 -3.91 7.53
CA GLY A 164 -10.62 -2.85 7.96
C GLY A 164 -11.95 -2.93 7.21
N ALA A 165 -12.91 -2.10 7.62
CA ALA A 165 -14.16 -1.93 6.89
C ALA A 165 -13.88 -1.51 5.44
N GLY A 166 -14.41 -2.26 4.47
CA GLY A 166 -14.16 -2.02 3.04
C GLY A 166 -12.77 -2.36 2.53
N GLN A 167 -11.89 -2.90 3.37
CA GLN A 167 -10.53 -3.25 3.00
C GLN A 167 -10.30 -4.75 3.12
N ASN A 168 -9.53 -5.30 2.20
CA ASN A 168 -9.01 -6.65 2.35
C ASN A 168 -8.02 -6.73 3.53
N ALA A 169 -7.75 -7.95 3.98
CA ALA A 169 -6.71 -8.21 4.96
C ALA A 169 -5.34 -7.73 4.44
N PRO A 170 -4.51 -7.15 5.31
CA PRO A 170 -3.17 -6.70 4.94
C PRO A 170 -2.30 -7.86 4.50
N ASN A 171 -1.36 -7.57 3.61
CA ASN A 171 -0.32 -8.53 3.24
C ASN A 171 0.74 -8.66 4.33
N PHE A 172 0.95 -7.63 5.16
CA PHE A 172 1.75 -7.73 6.38
C PHE A 172 1.02 -7.06 7.55
N TRP A 173 0.96 -7.76 8.68
CA TRP A 173 0.37 -7.26 9.92
C TRP A 173 1.26 -7.56 11.10
N TYR A 174 1.83 -6.51 11.70
CA TYR A 174 2.49 -6.61 12.99
C TYR A 174 1.46 -6.39 14.10
N LYS A 175 1.07 -7.49 14.74
CA LYS A 175 -0.07 -7.59 15.66
C LYS A 175 0.08 -6.72 16.92
N PRO A 176 1.26 -6.66 17.60
CA PRO A 176 1.39 -5.93 18.87
C PRO A 176 1.03 -4.45 18.84
N THR A 177 1.19 -3.80 17.69
CA THR A 177 0.86 -2.36 17.56
C THR A 177 -0.20 -2.08 16.50
N ASP A 178 -0.80 -3.13 15.92
CA ASP A 178 -1.69 -3.04 14.76
C ASP A 178 -1.07 -2.30 13.57
N PHE A 179 0.22 -2.50 13.28
CA PHE A 179 0.82 -1.90 12.08
C PHE A 179 0.58 -2.79 10.86
N LYS A 180 0.00 -2.22 9.79
CA LYS A 180 -0.46 -2.94 8.62
C LYS A 180 0.14 -2.37 7.35
N VAL A 181 0.50 -3.27 6.43
CA VAL A 181 0.98 -2.94 5.09
C VAL A 181 0.23 -3.77 4.06
N TRP A 182 -0.22 -3.10 3.01
CA TRP A 182 -0.78 -3.70 1.80
C TRP A 182 0.16 -3.40 0.64
N TRP A 183 0.26 -4.30 -0.34
CA TRP A 183 0.95 -4.03 -1.60
C TRP A 183 0.16 -4.61 -2.77
N TYR A 184 0.31 -3.98 -3.94
CA TYR A 184 -0.29 -4.50 -5.16
C TYR A 184 0.71 -5.37 -5.91
N LYS A 185 0.35 -6.63 -6.14
CA LYS A 185 1.11 -7.63 -6.90
C LYS A 185 2.39 -8.10 -6.25
N TYR A 186 3.32 -7.21 -5.91
CA TYR A 186 4.59 -7.56 -5.30
C TYR A 186 5.00 -6.53 -4.26
N ILE A 187 5.84 -6.96 -3.30
CA ILE A 187 6.40 -6.11 -2.26
C ILE A 187 7.07 -4.90 -2.94
N GLY A 188 6.82 -3.69 -2.42
CA GLY A 188 7.36 -2.44 -2.96
C GLY A 188 6.48 -1.71 -3.97
N ARG A 189 5.46 -2.37 -4.53
CA ARG A 189 4.53 -1.74 -5.48
C ARG A 189 3.25 -1.29 -4.80
N ASP A 190 2.93 -0.01 -4.99
CA ASP A 190 1.72 0.64 -4.48
C ASP A 190 1.49 0.33 -2.98
N MET A 191 2.57 0.35 -2.20
CA MET A 191 2.51 0.00 -0.79
C MET A 191 1.67 1.01 -0.03
N GLN A 192 0.68 0.53 0.71
CA GLN A 192 -0.15 1.33 1.58
C GLN A 192 0.11 0.92 3.03
N LYS A 193 0.08 1.91 3.92
CA LYS A 193 0.27 1.73 5.37
C LYS A 193 -0.94 2.32 6.08
N ASN A 194 -1.40 1.67 7.15
CA ASN A 194 -2.50 2.22 7.94
C ASN A 194 -2.10 3.48 8.74
N ARG A 195 -0.79 3.73 8.90
CA ARG A 195 -0.24 4.93 9.52
C ARG A 195 1.20 5.18 9.12
N ARG A 196 1.66 6.42 9.31
CA ARG A 196 3.08 6.77 9.18
C ARG A 196 3.86 6.26 10.38
N ILE A 197 5.00 5.62 10.14
CA ILE A 197 5.89 5.09 11.18
C ILE A 197 7.31 5.61 10.92
N ARG A 198 8.05 5.92 11.99
CA ARG A 198 9.48 6.32 11.90
C ARG A 198 10.35 5.09 11.64
N ARG A 199 11.46 5.27 10.92
CA ARG A 199 12.42 4.19 10.66
C ARG A 199 12.84 3.41 11.92
N THR A 200 13.18 4.10 13.00
CA THR A 200 13.58 3.45 14.26
C THR A 200 12.48 2.56 14.87
N THR A 201 11.22 2.89 14.63
CA THR A 201 10.09 2.03 15.02
C THR A 201 9.97 0.83 14.09
N LEU A 202 10.15 1.00 12.77
CA LEU A 202 10.20 -0.12 11.83
C LEU A 202 11.32 -1.11 12.18
N GLU A 203 12.52 -0.61 12.50
CA GLU A 203 13.66 -1.43 12.94
C GLU A 203 13.29 -2.32 14.13
N ARG A 204 12.60 -1.77 15.13
CA ARG A 204 12.11 -2.53 16.29
C ARG A 204 11.05 -3.57 15.92
N ILE A 205 10.10 -3.19 15.06
CA ILE A 205 9.05 -4.10 14.56
C ILE A 205 9.70 -5.32 13.90
N PHE A 206 10.63 -5.09 12.97
CA PHE A 206 11.27 -6.19 12.25
C PHE A 206 12.21 -7.00 13.13
N ALA A 207 12.93 -6.38 14.07
CA ALA A 207 13.71 -7.12 15.05
C ALA A 207 12.84 -8.09 15.86
N ASP A 208 11.67 -7.63 16.33
CA ASP A 208 10.70 -8.48 17.04
C ASP A 208 10.15 -9.61 16.15
N CYS A 209 9.84 -9.31 14.88
CA CYS A 209 9.47 -10.34 13.91
C CYS A 209 10.57 -11.41 13.77
N PHE A 210 11.84 -11.04 13.62
CA PHE A 210 12.93 -12.02 13.50
C PHE A 210 13.16 -12.83 14.79
N VAL A 211 13.09 -12.19 15.96
CA VAL A 211 13.15 -12.88 17.26
C VAL A 211 12.03 -13.92 17.37
N SER A 212 10.81 -13.60 16.93
CA SER A 212 9.68 -14.55 16.92
C SER A 212 9.87 -15.76 15.99
N LEU A 213 10.85 -15.70 15.08
CA LEU A 213 11.27 -16.82 14.22
C LEU A 213 12.47 -17.59 14.80
N GLY A 214 13.00 -17.19 15.96
CA GLY A 214 14.24 -17.72 16.52
C GLY A 214 15.50 -17.28 15.78
N LYS A 215 15.47 -16.09 15.15
CA LYS A 215 16.58 -15.51 14.39
C LYS A 215 17.18 -14.26 15.05
#